data_AF-A0A845W9R1-F1
#
_entry.id   AF-A0A845W9R1-F1
#
_cell.length_a   1.000
_cell.length_b   1.000
_cell.length_c   1.000
_cell.angle_alpha   90.00
_cell.angle_beta   90.00
_cell.angle_gamma   90.00
#
_symmetry.space_group_name_H-M   'P 1'
#
loop_
_entity.id
_entity.type
_entity.pdbx_description
1 polymer ?
#
loop_
_entity_poly.entity_id
_entity_poly.type
_entity_poly.pdbx_seq_one_letter_code
_entity_poly.pdbx_strand_id
1 'polypeptide(L)'
;MNRTILLNPGPVTLSDRVRRALLQPDLCHREPEFAELALDIKARLAKVYPSAAEDYDAILLTGSGTCAVEAMLSTLVPQDGKALVVTNGVYGERMAAMIKAHGKSLEVVTAPWHEPMNLKEVETCLSQDSAITHVIAVHHETTTGRLNDVAQLGQLCQGYNVALLLDSVSSFGAEAIEFAPWNLEACAATANKCLHGVPGLSFVLVKRSIFEARPSAAGSVYLDLYPYHQEQAKGYSPFTQAVQVAYGLQEALKEMEDMGGHDVHWVQLF
;
A
#
# COMPACT_ATOMS: atom_id res chain seq x y z
N MET A 1 5.02 5.92 -32.02
CA MET A 1 3.68 6.16 -31.44
C MET A 1 3.65 7.59 -30.92
N ASN A 2 2.55 8.32 -31.08
CA ASN A 2 2.42 9.65 -30.44
C ASN A 2 2.36 9.47 -28.92
N ARG A 3 3.16 10.25 -28.18
CA ARG A 3 3.19 10.23 -26.72
C ARG A 3 2.03 11.07 -26.19
N THR A 4 1.02 10.44 -25.60
CA THR A 4 -0.06 11.14 -24.89
C THR A 4 0.44 11.56 -23.51
N ILE A 5 0.26 12.83 -23.14
CA ILE A 5 0.53 13.34 -21.80
C ILE A 5 -0.75 13.20 -20.97
N LEU A 6 -0.68 12.36 -19.94
CA LEU A 6 -1.74 12.14 -18.97
C LEU A 6 -1.57 13.07 -17.76
N LEU A 7 -2.53 13.98 -17.56
CA LEU A 7 -2.62 14.92 -16.43
C LEU A 7 -3.67 14.48 -15.39
N ASN A 8 -4.01 13.19 -15.39
CA ASN A 8 -4.85 12.54 -14.38
C ASN A 8 -3.96 11.90 -13.30
N PRO A 9 -4.49 11.61 -12.10
CA PRO A 9 -3.69 11.11 -10.99
C PRO A 9 -3.34 9.61 -11.09
N GLY A 10 -3.20 9.05 -12.30
CA GLY A 10 -2.94 7.64 -12.54
C GLY A 10 -4.09 6.90 -13.27
N PRO A 11 -3.80 5.97 -14.21
CA PRO A 11 -2.47 5.61 -14.72
C PRO A 11 -1.71 6.81 -15.33
N VAL A 12 -0.39 6.77 -15.28
CA VAL A 12 0.48 7.86 -15.71
C VAL A 12 1.10 7.61 -17.09
N THR A 13 1.72 8.63 -17.67
CA THR A 13 2.43 8.51 -18.94
C THR A 13 3.70 7.67 -18.75
N LEU A 14 3.72 6.45 -19.30
CA LEU A 14 4.88 5.56 -19.19
C LEU A 14 6.09 6.11 -19.97
N SER A 15 7.29 5.84 -19.45
CA SER A 15 8.54 5.98 -20.19
C SER A 15 8.66 4.92 -21.29
N ASP A 16 9.56 5.15 -22.25
CA ASP A 16 9.85 4.16 -23.29
C ASP A 16 10.54 2.91 -22.72
N ARG A 17 11.33 3.04 -21.63
CA ARG A 17 11.97 1.88 -20.97
C ARG A 17 10.91 0.96 -20.36
N VAL A 18 10.01 1.51 -19.54
CA VAL A 18 8.90 0.75 -18.94
C VAL A 18 8.01 0.12 -20.02
N ARG A 19 7.70 0.85 -21.09
CA ARG A 19 6.91 0.30 -22.21
C ARG A 19 7.61 -0.87 -22.91
N ARG A 20 8.93 -0.79 -23.13
CA ARG A 20 9.72 -1.86 -23.75
C ARG A 20 9.88 -3.07 -22.82
N ALA A 21 9.91 -2.86 -21.50
CA ALA A 21 9.98 -3.95 -20.53
C ALA A 21 8.76 -4.89 -20.60
N LEU A 22 7.60 -4.42 -21.06
CA LEU A 22 6.43 -5.27 -21.29
C LEU A 22 6.60 -6.29 -22.44
N LEU A 23 7.59 -6.08 -23.31
CA LEU A 23 7.85 -6.93 -24.49
C LEU A 23 8.91 -8.01 -24.23
N GLN A 24 9.29 -8.22 -22.97
CA GLN A 24 10.17 -9.33 -22.59
C GLN A 24 9.51 -10.70 -22.87
N PRO A 25 10.30 -11.78 -23.02
CA PRO A 25 9.77 -13.11 -23.27
C PRO A 25 8.74 -13.57 -22.22
N ASP A 26 7.86 -14.49 -22.63
CA ASP A 26 6.91 -15.12 -21.71
C ASP A 26 7.66 -15.93 -20.64
N LEU A 27 7.31 -15.71 -19.37
CA LEU A 27 7.77 -16.54 -18.26
C LEU A 27 6.61 -17.31 -17.63
N CYS A 28 6.91 -18.53 -17.19
CA CYS A 28 6.05 -19.24 -16.26
C CYS A 28 6.32 -18.70 -14.85
N HIS A 29 5.28 -18.20 -14.16
CA HIS A 29 5.37 -17.66 -12.79
C HIS A 29 5.80 -18.69 -11.71
N ARG A 30 5.98 -19.97 -12.09
CA ARG A 30 6.42 -21.06 -11.22
C ARG A 30 7.88 -21.46 -11.45
N GLU A 31 8.57 -20.81 -12.38
CA GLU A 31 9.97 -21.09 -12.69
C GLU A 31 10.93 -20.12 -11.97
N PRO A 32 12.20 -20.52 -11.76
CA PRO A 32 13.19 -19.71 -11.03
C PRO A 32 13.37 -18.29 -11.57
N GLU A 33 13.28 -18.08 -12.88
CA GLU A 33 13.47 -16.77 -13.52
C GLU A 33 12.41 -15.76 -13.08
N PHE A 34 11.15 -16.21 -12.89
CA PHE A 34 10.12 -15.34 -12.33
C PHE A 34 10.32 -15.12 -10.83
N ALA A 35 10.80 -16.13 -10.11
CA ALA A 35 11.10 -15.99 -8.69
C ALA A 35 12.18 -14.93 -8.43
N GLU A 36 13.24 -14.92 -9.25
CA GLU A 36 14.28 -13.89 -9.21
C GLU A 36 13.72 -12.50 -9.50
N LEU A 37 12.86 -12.36 -10.52
CA LEU A 37 12.18 -11.11 -10.84
C LEU A 37 11.33 -10.60 -9.66
N ALA A 38 10.53 -11.48 -9.04
CA ALA A 38 9.68 -11.12 -7.91
C ALA A 38 10.49 -10.71 -6.68
N LEU A 39 11.59 -11.42 -6.38
CA LEU A 39 12.49 -11.09 -5.27
C LEU A 39 13.19 -9.74 -5.48
N ASP A 40 13.65 -9.45 -6.70
CA ASP A 40 14.25 -8.15 -7.03
C ASP A 40 13.23 -7.02 -6.89
N ILE A 41 11.99 -7.18 -7.39
CA ILE A 41 10.92 -6.18 -7.20
C ILE A 41 10.67 -5.93 -5.72
N LYS A 42 10.51 -6.99 -4.91
CA LYS A 42 10.26 -6.86 -3.46
C LYS A 42 11.39 -6.10 -2.76
N ALA A 43 12.64 -6.44 -3.06
CA ALA A 43 13.81 -5.79 -2.48
C ALA A 43 13.88 -4.30 -2.85
N ARG A 44 13.53 -3.94 -4.09
CA ARG A 44 13.49 -2.55 -4.55
C ARG A 44 12.36 -1.76 -3.89
N LEU A 45 11.16 -2.35 -3.79
CA LEU A 45 10.01 -1.73 -3.10
C LEU A 45 10.32 -1.41 -1.64
N ALA A 46 10.96 -2.34 -0.92
CA ALA A 46 11.36 -2.11 0.46
C ALA A 46 12.43 -1.00 0.60
N LYS A 47 13.26 -0.79 -0.44
CA LYS A 47 14.29 0.25 -0.48
C LYS A 47 13.79 1.61 -0.98
N VAL A 48 12.56 1.70 -1.51
CA VAL A 48 11.96 3.01 -1.86
C VAL A 48 12.02 3.92 -0.64
N TYR A 49 11.69 3.39 0.54
CA TYR A 49 11.86 4.05 1.83
C TYR A 49 12.90 3.31 2.67
N PRO A 50 14.13 3.82 2.82
CA PRO A 50 15.20 3.12 3.54
C PRO A 50 14.84 2.70 4.98
N SER A 51 14.00 3.48 5.67
CA SER A 51 13.50 3.17 7.02
C SER A 51 12.59 1.93 7.09
N ALA A 52 12.05 1.48 5.95
CA ALA A 52 11.25 0.26 5.86
C ALA A 52 12.08 -0.99 5.60
N ALA A 53 13.24 -0.85 4.95
CA ALA A 53 13.99 -1.95 4.37
C ALA A 53 14.43 -3.01 5.39
N GLU A 54 14.61 -2.62 6.65
CA GLU A 54 14.97 -3.53 7.72
C GLU A 54 13.76 -4.28 8.28
N ASP A 55 12.61 -3.66 8.44
CA ASP A 55 11.51 -4.22 9.26
C ASP A 55 10.26 -4.61 8.48
N TYR A 56 10.20 -4.33 7.18
CA TYR A 56 8.99 -4.52 6.36
C TYR A 56 9.25 -5.43 5.17
N ASP A 57 8.28 -6.28 4.88
CA ASP A 57 8.22 -7.07 3.65
C ASP A 57 7.20 -6.47 2.69
N ALA A 58 7.58 -6.31 1.42
CA ALA A 58 6.63 -6.02 0.35
C ALA A 58 5.93 -7.30 -0.12
N ILE A 59 4.61 -7.32 -0.08
CA ILE A 59 3.78 -8.45 -0.54
C ILE A 59 3.10 -8.06 -1.85
N LEU A 60 3.43 -8.76 -2.95
CA LEU A 60 2.93 -8.46 -4.29
C LEU A 60 1.57 -9.13 -4.54
N LEU A 61 0.62 -8.40 -5.11
CA LEU A 61 -0.67 -8.91 -5.57
C LEU A 61 -0.92 -8.51 -7.02
N THR A 62 -1.47 -9.43 -7.81
CA THR A 62 -2.02 -9.10 -9.13
C THR A 62 -3.40 -8.47 -8.93
N GLY A 63 -3.49 -7.16 -9.16
CA GLY A 63 -4.67 -6.35 -8.87
C GLY A 63 -4.40 -4.85 -8.92
N SER A 64 -5.45 -4.06 -8.72
CA SER A 64 -5.35 -2.60 -8.60
C SER A 64 -4.97 -2.18 -7.16
N GLY A 65 -4.72 -0.88 -6.93
CA GLY A 65 -4.52 -0.38 -5.55
C GLY A 65 -5.67 -0.71 -4.59
N THR A 66 -6.91 -0.78 -5.07
CA THR A 66 -8.06 -1.24 -4.28
C THR A 66 -7.88 -2.68 -3.78
N CYS A 67 -7.27 -3.56 -4.59
CA CYS A 67 -6.94 -4.94 -4.20
C CYS A 67 -5.95 -4.95 -3.03
N ALA A 68 -4.87 -4.17 -3.11
CA ALA A 68 -3.89 -4.08 -2.03
C ALA A 68 -4.49 -3.51 -0.74
N VAL A 69 -5.29 -2.45 -0.83
CA VAL A 69 -5.96 -1.86 0.34
C VAL A 69 -6.91 -2.87 0.98
N GLU A 70 -7.74 -3.56 0.19
CA GLU A 70 -8.67 -4.55 0.74
C GLU A 70 -7.94 -5.77 1.32
N ALA A 71 -6.85 -6.22 0.69
CA ALA A 71 -6.00 -7.29 1.21
C ALA A 71 -5.37 -6.92 2.57
N MET A 72 -4.84 -5.70 2.67
CA MET A 72 -4.31 -5.15 3.92
C MET A 72 -5.37 -5.15 5.02
N LEU A 73 -6.55 -4.58 4.75
CA LEU A 73 -7.62 -4.46 5.75
C LEU A 73 -8.24 -5.79 6.14
N SER A 74 -8.53 -6.66 5.17
CA SER A 74 -9.13 -7.96 5.42
C SER A 74 -8.20 -8.88 6.21
N THR A 75 -6.89 -8.84 5.92
CA THR A 75 -5.88 -9.71 6.55
C THR A 75 -5.46 -9.22 7.93
N LEU A 76 -5.25 -7.91 8.10
CA LEU A 76 -4.54 -7.36 9.28
C LEU A 76 -5.47 -6.92 10.40
N VAL A 77 -6.70 -6.47 10.09
CA VAL A 77 -7.67 -6.12 11.14
C VAL A 77 -8.23 -7.42 11.75
N PRO A 78 -8.03 -7.70 13.04
CA PRO A 78 -8.48 -8.95 13.66
C PRO A 78 -10.01 -9.01 13.75
N GLN A 79 -10.57 -10.22 13.79
CA GLN A 79 -12.04 -10.41 13.89
C GLN A 79 -12.61 -10.02 15.26
N ASP A 80 -11.80 -10.15 16.31
CA ASP A 80 -12.12 -9.82 17.70
C ASP A 80 -11.65 -8.42 18.12
N GLY A 81 -11.11 -7.62 17.18
CA GLY A 81 -10.82 -6.20 17.39
C GLY A 81 -11.78 -5.28 16.65
N LYS A 82 -11.57 -3.97 16.84
CA LYS A 82 -12.32 -2.91 16.16
C LYS A 82 -11.38 -2.00 15.37
N ALA A 83 -11.81 -1.61 14.17
CA ALA A 83 -11.13 -0.63 13.33
C ALA A 83 -11.71 0.77 13.53
N LEU A 84 -10.87 1.80 13.59
CA LEU A 84 -11.26 3.21 13.53
C LEU A 84 -10.85 3.78 12.18
N VAL A 85 -11.81 4.02 11.29
CA VAL A 85 -11.56 4.61 9.97
C VAL A 85 -11.67 6.11 10.05
N VAL A 86 -10.57 6.81 9.74
CA VAL A 86 -10.53 8.27 9.66
C VAL A 86 -10.76 8.66 8.20
N THR A 87 -11.91 9.25 7.91
CA THR A 87 -12.33 9.56 6.54
C THR A 87 -12.57 11.05 6.33
N ASN A 88 -12.09 11.53 5.20
CA ASN A 88 -12.34 12.88 4.67
C ASN A 88 -12.48 12.83 3.15
N GLY A 89 -12.98 11.72 2.60
CA GLY A 89 -13.08 11.53 1.16
C GLY A 89 -13.46 10.11 0.75
N VAL A 90 -13.51 9.90 -0.56
CA VAL A 90 -14.05 8.68 -1.18
C VAL A 90 -13.22 7.44 -0.83
N TYR A 91 -11.91 7.56 -0.71
CA TYR A 91 -11.07 6.40 -0.39
C TYR A 91 -11.21 5.96 1.07
N GLY A 92 -11.37 6.91 2.00
CA GLY A 92 -11.72 6.60 3.39
C GLY A 92 -13.09 5.93 3.53
N GLU A 93 -14.11 6.47 2.84
CA GLU A 93 -15.45 5.86 2.76
C GLU A 93 -15.40 4.44 2.19
N ARG A 94 -14.56 4.21 1.17
CA ARG A 94 -14.34 2.88 0.58
C ARG A 94 -13.71 1.92 1.56
N MET A 95 -12.71 2.33 2.34
CA MET A 95 -12.09 1.47 3.35
C MET A 95 -13.10 1.07 4.44
N ALA A 96 -13.96 1.99 4.89
CA ALA A 96 -15.05 1.66 5.80
C ALA A 96 -16.01 0.61 5.21
N ALA A 97 -16.36 0.76 3.92
CA ALA A 97 -17.19 -0.21 3.22
C ALA A 97 -16.53 -1.59 3.10
N MET A 98 -15.21 -1.66 2.85
CA MET A 98 -14.45 -2.91 2.81
C MET A 98 -14.50 -3.63 4.15
N ILE A 99 -14.17 -2.96 5.26
CA ILE A 99 -14.16 -3.58 6.60
C ILE A 99 -15.54 -4.14 6.95
N LYS A 100 -16.60 -3.38 6.64
CA LYS A 100 -17.99 -3.83 6.80
C LYS A 100 -18.31 -5.05 5.93
N ALA A 101 -17.86 -5.07 4.67
CA ALA A 101 -18.08 -6.20 3.76
C ALA A 101 -17.39 -7.49 4.24
N HIS A 102 -16.26 -7.37 4.94
CA HIS A 102 -15.56 -8.49 5.60
C HIS A 102 -16.16 -8.87 6.96
N GLY A 103 -17.27 -8.25 7.38
CA GLY A 103 -17.97 -8.56 8.63
C GLY A 103 -17.22 -8.13 9.90
N LYS A 104 -16.25 -7.22 9.79
CA LYS A 104 -15.41 -6.77 10.90
C LYS A 104 -16.01 -5.55 11.61
N SER A 105 -15.73 -5.42 12.91
CA SER A 105 -16.18 -4.28 13.71
C SER A 105 -15.46 -2.99 13.30
N LEU A 106 -16.21 -1.91 13.13
CA LEU A 106 -15.65 -0.60 12.83
C LEU A 106 -16.38 0.57 13.49
N GLU A 107 -15.66 1.66 13.65
CA GLU A 107 -16.15 3.01 13.90
C GLU A 107 -15.53 3.96 12.88
N VAL A 108 -16.23 5.05 12.57
CA VAL A 108 -15.83 5.99 11.51
C VAL A 108 -15.83 7.40 12.06
N VAL A 109 -14.69 8.07 11.98
CA VAL A 109 -14.55 9.52 12.22
C VAL A 109 -14.55 10.21 10.88
N THR A 110 -15.61 10.97 10.62
CA THR A 110 -15.80 11.68 9.34
C THR A 110 -15.50 13.17 9.51
N ALA A 111 -14.63 13.69 8.65
CA ALA A 111 -14.47 15.12 8.39
C ALA A 111 -15.07 15.46 7.01
N PRO A 112 -15.56 16.70 6.81
CA PRO A 112 -15.90 17.19 5.48
C PRO A 112 -14.72 17.04 4.52
N TRP A 113 -14.98 16.81 3.23
CA TRP A 113 -13.90 16.40 2.31
C TRP A 113 -12.75 17.43 2.16
N HIS A 114 -13.06 18.71 2.32
CA HIS A 114 -12.12 19.82 2.24
C HIS A 114 -11.46 20.18 3.58
N GLU A 115 -11.84 19.51 4.67
CA GLU A 115 -11.32 19.76 6.01
C GLU A 115 -10.22 18.74 6.37
N PRO A 116 -9.30 19.09 7.28
CA PRO A 116 -8.33 18.15 7.84
C PRO A 116 -9.01 16.99 8.59
N MET A 117 -8.26 15.93 8.86
CA MET A 117 -8.75 14.86 9.74
C MET A 117 -9.12 15.44 11.10
N ASN A 118 -10.24 15.01 11.66
CA ASN A 118 -10.65 15.45 12.99
C ASN A 118 -9.90 14.66 14.08
N LEU A 119 -8.62 14.99 14.29
CA LEU A 119 -7.74 14.28 15.23
C LEU A 119 -8.24 14.33 16.67
N LYS A 120 -8.98 15.38 17.06
CA LYS A 120 -9.60 15.49 18.38
C LYS A 120 -10.69 14.44 18.57
N GLU A 121 -11.50 14.20 17.55
CA GLU A 121 -12.51 13.14 17.58
C GLU A 121 -11.85 11.76 17.58
N VAL A 122 -10.78 11.58 16.79
CA VAL A 122 -9.97 10.34 16.81
C VAL A 122 -9.47 10.04 18.22
N GLU A 123 -8.86 11.02 18.89
CA GLU A 123 -8.39 10.88 20.27
C GLU A 123 -9.55 10.56 21.23
N THR A 124 -10.70 11.20 21.05
CA THR A 124 -11.90 10.95 21.86
C THR A 124 -12.36 9.49 21.73
N CYS A 125 -12.49 8.97 20.50
CA CYS A 125 -12.84 7.58 20.24
C CYS A 125 -11.83 6.61 20.89
N LEU A 126 -10.53 6.84 20.68
CA LEU A 126 -9.46 5.99 21.25
C LEU A 126 -9.47 5.98 22.78
N SER A 127 -9.77 7.11 23.41
CA SER A 127 -9.86 7.20 24.88
C SER A 127 -11.07 6.50 25.48
N GLN A 128 -12.15 6.31 24.70
CA GLN A 128 -13.43 5.79 25.17
C GLN A 128 -13.64 4.32 24.82
N ASP A 129 -12.98 3.80 23.78
CA ASP A 129 -13.17 2.44 23.30
C ASP A 129 -11.85 1.69 23.16
N SER A 130 -11.50 0.91 24.20
CA SER A 130 -10.33 0.05 24.20
C SER A 130 -10.42 -1.16 23.27
N ALA A 131 -11.58 -1.41 22.62
CA ALA A 131 -11.69 -2.44 21.59
C ALA A 131 -11.07 -1.99 20.26
N ILE A 132 -10.82 -0.69 20.07
CA ILE A 132 -10.12 -0.17 18.91
C ILE A 132 -8.67 -0.65 18.96
N THR A 133 -8.28 -1.43 17.96
CA THR A 133 -6.92 -2.00 17.84
C THR A 133 -6.17 -1.44 16.62
N HIS A 134 -6.90 -0.94 15.63
CA HIS A 134 -6.36 -0.46 14.37
C HIS A 134 -7.00 0.88 13.98
N VAL A 135 -6.16 1.85 13.63
CA VAL A 135 -6.55 3.11 13.00
C VAL A 135 -6.22 3.02 11.51
N ILE A 136 -7.13 3.49 10.68
CA ILE A 136 -7.03 3.38 9.22
C ILE A 136 -7.22 4.76 8.60
N ALA A 137 -6.30 5.16 7.72
CA ALA A 137 -6.34 6.45 7.06
C ALA A 137 -5.82 6.40 5.63
N VAL A 138 -6.16 7.42 4.84
CA VAL A 138 -5.62 7.67 3.50
C VAL A 138 -4.51 8.70 3.63
N HIS A 139 -3.33 8.47 3.06
CA HIS A 139 -2.25 9.46 3.11
C HIS A 139 -2.51 10.61 2.14
N HIS A 140 -2.86 10.32 0.89
CA HIS A 140 -3.20 11.34 -0.11
C HIS A 140 -4.61 11.11 -0.66
N GLU A 141 -5.57 11.91 -0.20
CA GLU A 141 -6.96 11.85 -0.65
C GLU A 141 -7.07 12.50 -2.04
N THR A 142 -6.84 11.68 -3.07
CA THR A 142 -6.71 12.12 -4.46
C THR A 142 -7.93 12.88 -4.97
N THR A 143 -9.12 12.59 -4.42
CA THR A 143 -10.38 13.25 -4.79
C THR A 143 -10.33 14.76 -4.55
N THR A 144 -9.64 15.18 -3.49
CA THR A 144 -9.48 16.59 -3.12
C THR A 144 -8.06 17.11 -3.31
N GLY A 145 -7.11 16.23 -3.66
CA GLY A 145 -5.69 16.54 -3.73
C GLY A 145 -5.06 16.79 -2.35
N ARG A 146 -5.70 16.32 -1.27
CA ARG A 146 -5.27 16.62 0.09
C ARG A 146 -4.26 15.60 0.60
N LEU A 147 -3.08 16.07 0.99
CA LEU A 147 -2.15 15.31 1.80
C LEU A 147 -2.61 15.36 3.27
N ASN A 148 -2.81 14.20 3.88
CA ASN A 148 -3.22 14.05 5.27
C ASN A 148 -2.01 14.13 6.20
N ASP A 149 -2.17 14.80 7.35
CA ASP A 149 -1.15 14.81 8.41
C ASP A 149 -1.17 13.47 9.16
N VAL A 150 -0.39 12.52 8.64
CA VAL A 150 -0.25 11.19 9.23
C VAL A 150 0.69 11.21 10.44
N ALA A 151 1.57 12.20 10.56
CA ALA A 151 2.50 12.29 11.68
C ALA A 151 1.77 12.47 13.03
N GLN A 152 0.82 13.40 13.09
CA GLN A 152 0.01 13.58 14.31
C GLN A 152 -0.90 12.38 14.58
N LEU A 153 -1.46 11.76 13.53
CA LEU A 153 -2.26 10.55 13.67
C LEU A 153 -1.42 9.39 14.22
N GLY A 154 -0.20 9.22 13.74
CA GLY A 154 0.74 8.21 14.20
C GLY A 154 1.15 8.39 15.67
N GLN A 155 1.32 9.64 16.13
CA GLN A 155 1.55 9.94 17.55
C GLN A 155 0.38 9.49 18.44
N LEU A 156 -0.87 9.74 18.00
CA LEU A 156 -2.04 9.21 18.70
C LEU A 156 -2.02 7.67 18.70
N CYS A 157 -1.74 7.04 17.56
CA CYS A 157 -1.68 5.59 17.45
C CYS A 157 -0.65 5.00 18.42
N GLN A 158 0.53 5.62 18.53
CA GLN A 158 1.57 5.22 19.48
C GLN A 158 1.12 5.41 20.94
N GLY A 159 0.52 6.56 21.27
CA GLY A 159 0.07 6.89 22.63
C GLY A 159 -1.02 5.95 23.16
N TYR A 160 -1.91 5.48 22.28
CA TYR A 160 -2.97 4.52 22.61
C TYR A 160 -2.61 3.06 22.30
N ASN A 161 -1.39 2.79 21.84
CA ASN A 161 -0.91 1.45 21.47
C ASN A 161 -1.83 0.73 20.46
N VAL A 162 -2.27 1.45 19.43
CA VAL A 162 -3.07 0.93 18.31
C VAL A 162 -2.27 0.97 17.02
N ALA A 163 -2.43 -0.03 16.16
CA ALA A 163 -1.72 -0.11 14.89
C ALA A 163 -2.26 0.90 13.87
N LEU A 164 -1.39 1.51 13.05
CA LEU A 164 -1.81 2.32 11.91
C LEU A 164 -1.72 1.54 10.61
N LEU A 165 -2.80 1.50 9.84
CA LEU A 165 -2.86 0.97 8.47
C LEU A 165 -3.12 2.10 7.48
N LEU A 166 -2.29 2.24 6.45
CA LEU A 166 -2.29 3.41 5.58
C LEU A 166 -2.59 3.06 4.12
N ASP A 167 -3.62 3.66 3.54
CA ASP A 167 -3.74 3.74 2.08
C ASP A 167 -2.75 4.80 1.56
N SER A 168 -1.69 4.33 0.92
CA SER A 168 -0.64 5.14 0.30
C SER A 168 -0.64 5.04 -1.23
N VAL A 169 -1.75 4.60 -1.84
CA VAL A 169 -1.84 4.30 -3.27
C VAL A 169 -1.38 5.45 -4.16
N SER A 170 -1.72 6.68 -3.80
CA SER A 170 -1.38 7.90 -4.56
C SER A 170 -0.25 8.73 -3.95
N SER A 171 0.48 8.20 -2.97
CA SER A 171 1.59 8.91 -2.31
C SER A 171 2.88 8.08 -2.20
N PHE A 172 2.80 6.75 -2.25
CA PHE A 172 3.97 5.87 -2.17
C PHE A 172 4.95 6.13 -3.32
N GLY A 173 6.19 6.49 -2.96
CA GLY A 173 7.24 6.88 -3.90
C GLY A 173 7.20 8.34 -4.34
N ALA A 174 6.26 9.16 -3.85
CA ALA A 174 6.21 10.62 -4.12
C ALA A 174 6.25 11.47 -2.85
N GLU A 175 5.61 11.01 -1.77
CA GLU A 175 5.56 11.72 -0.49
C GLU A 175 6.37 10.96 0.56
N ALA A 176 6.82 11.68 1.59
CA ALA A 176 7.47 11.07 2.74
C ALA A 176 6.50 10.12 3.46
N ILE A 177 6.94 8.89 3.72
CA ILE A 177 6.21 7.91 4.53
C ILE A 177 7.14 7.42 5.62
N GLU A 178 6.81 7.74 6.87
CA GLU A 178 7.58 7.31 8.02
C GLU A 178 6.97 6.04 8.61
N PHE A 179 7.80 5.07 8.95
CA PHE A 179 7.36 3.76 9.42
C PHE A 179 7.24 3.74 10.95
N ALA A 180 8.34 3.47 11.66
CA ALA A 180 8.35 3.46 13.12
C ALA A 180 7.83 4.78 13.75
N PRO A 181 8.18 5.99 13.26
CA PRO A 181 7.66 7.24 13.83
C PRO A 181 6.15 7.43 13.72
N TRP A 182 5.48 6.80 12.76
CA TRP A 182 4.02 6.88 12.61
C TRP A 182 3.27 5.70 13.23
N ASN A 183 3.99 4.81 13.92
CA ASN A 183 3.46 3.52 14.37
C ASN A 183 2.81 2.73 13.22
N LEU A 184 3.37 2.87 12.01
CA LEU A 184 2.80 2.32 10.78
C LEU A 184 3.00 0.81 10.75
N GLU A 185 1.93 0.03 10.79
CA GLU A 185 2.03 -1.42 10.74
C GLU A 185 2.08 -1.93 9.29
N ALA A 186 1.31 -1.30 8.41
CA ALA A 186 1.34 -1.59 6.98
C ALA A 186 0.88 -0.40 6.13
N CYS A 187 1.35 -0.33 4.89
CA CYS A 187 0.83 0.57 3.88
C CYS A 187 0.60 -0.13 2.54
N ALA A 188 -0.51 0.21 1.88
CA ALA A 188 -0.90 -0.33 0.58
C ALA A 188 -0.59 0.66 -0.55
N ALA A 189 -0.12 0.13 -1.69
CA ALA A 189 0.18 0.93 -2.87
C ALA A 189 0.06 0.14 -4.18
N THR A 190 0.34 0.80 -5.31
CA THR A 190 0.21 0.21 -6.65
C THR A 190 1.31 0.68 -7.59
N ALA A 191 1.63 -0.14 -8.59
CA ALA A 191 2.69 0.15 -9.56
C ALA A 191 2.44 1.43 -10.38
N ASN A 192 1.17 1.72 -10.69
CA ASN A 192 0.79 2.65 -11.76
C ASN A 192 0.42 4.07 -11.32
N LYS A 193 0.85 4.45 -10.12
CA LYS A 193 0.69 5.79 -9.56
C LYS A 193 2.05 6.46 -9.60
N CYS A 194 2.56 6.88 -8.45
CA CYS A 194 3.83 7.57 -8.34
C CYS A 194 5.01 6.68 -8.75
N LEU A 195 4.92 5.35 -8.72
CA LEU A 195 6.02 4.49 -9.20
C LEU A 195 6.16 4.41 -10.73
N HIS A 196 5.25 5.01 -11.51
CA HIS A 196 5.31 5.06 -12.98
C HIS A 196 5.33 3.70 -13.70
N GLY A 197 4.93 2.64 -13.01
CA GLY A 197 4.70 1.31 -13.57
C GLY A 197 3.35 1.18 -14.27
N VAL A 198 3.04 -0.05 -14.66
CA VAL A 198 1.82 -0.40 -15.43
C VAL A 198 0.73 -0.90 -14.48
N PRO A 199 -0.56 -0.56 -14.70
CA PRO A 199 -1.63 -1.06 -13.84
C PRO A 199 -1.75 -2.58 -13.93
N GLY A 200 -2.05 -3.23 -12.80
CA GLY A 200 -2.24 -4.67 -12.72
C GLY A 200 -1.38 -5.36 -11.65
N LEU A 201 -0.38 -4.67 -11.10
CA LEU A 201 0.36 -5.11 -9.92
C LEU A 201 0.25 -4.07 -8.80
N SER A 202 -0.07 -4.56 -7.62
CA SER A 202 -0.22 -3.79 -6.40
C SER A 202 0.53 -4.48 -5.27
N PHE A 203 0.74 -3.80 -4.16
CA PHE A 203 1.51 -4.37 -3.06
C PHE A 203 1.15 -3.75 -1.72
N VAL A 204 1.47 -4.48 -0.66
CA VAL A 204 1.38 -4.00 0.73
C VAL A 204 2.75 -4.16 1.36
N LEU A 205 3.34 -3.09 1.90
CA LEU A 205 4.47 -3.21 2.83
C LEU A 205 3.89 -3.51 4.21
N VAL A 206 4.32 -4.62 4.83
CA VAL A 206 3.83 -5.06 6.14
C VAL A 206 5.01 -5.30 7.06
N LYS A 207 4.92 -4.84 8.32
CA LYS A 207 5.94 -5.10 9.32
C LYS A 207 6.11 -6.61 9.55
N ARG A 208 7.34 -7.12 9.38
CA ARG A 208 7.64 -8.58 9.34
C ARG A 208 7.16 -9.32 10.58
N SER A 209 7.31 -8.70 11.75
CA SER A 209 6.90 -9.28 13.04
C SER A 209 5.41 -9.61 13.13
N ILE A 210 4.56 -9.01 12.28
CA ILE A 210 3.11 -9.22 12.30
C ILE A 210 2.73 -10.62 11.85
N PHE A 211 3.42 -11.17 10.84
CA PHE A 211 3.15 -12.52 10.34
C PHE A 211 3.46 -13.61 11.37
N GLU A 212 4.32 -13.32 12.35
CA GLU A 212 4.66 -14.23 13.45
C GLU A 212 3.78 -13.99 14.69
N ALA A 213 3.41 -12.73 14.94
CA ALA A 213 2.73 -12.32 16.18
C ALA A 213 1.24 -12.67 16.23
N ARG A 214 0.55 -12.72 15.08
CA ARG A 214 -0.89 -12.97 15.01
C ARG A 214 -1.26 -13.83 13.79
N PRO A 215 -2.39 -14.54 13.80
CA PRO A 215 -2.85 -15.27 12.62
C PRO A 215 -3.49 -14.33 11.58
N SER A 216 -3.65 -14.82 10.34
CA SER A 216 -4.46 -14.14 9.34
C SER A 216 -5.90 -13.98 9.81
N ALA A 217 -6.46 -12.78 9.62
CA ALA A 217 -7.87 -12.50 9.86
C ALA A 217 -8.69 -12.44 8.55
N ALA A 218 -8.10 -12.82 7.42
CA ALA A 218 -8.71 -12.69 6.10
C ALA A 218 -9.96 -13.57 5.97
N GLY A 219 -11.05 -12.97 5.47
CA GLY A 219 -12.26 -13.69 5.05
C GLY A 219 -12.24 -14.11 3.57
N SER A 220 -11.05 -14.09 2.94
CA SER A 220 -10.88 -14.27 1.50
C SER A 220 -9.66 -15.13 1.21
N VAL A 221 -9.74 -15.97 0.17
CA VAL A 221 -8.61 -16.79 -0.29
C VAL A 221 -7.59 -15.97 -1.08
N TYR A 222 -8.07 -15.04 -1.93
CA TYR A 222 -7.19 -14.29 -2.83
C TYR A 222 -6.57 -13.04 -2.18
N LEU A 223 -7.23 -12.49 -1.17
CA LEU A 223 -6.81 -11.25 -0.50
C LEU A 223 -6.07 -11.51 0.82
N ASP A 224 -5.88 -12.77 1.21
CA ASP A 224 -5.09 -13.12 2.39
C ASP A 224 -3.60 -12.93 2.10
N LEU A 225 -2.93 -12.03 2.81
CA LEU A 225 -1.50 -11.75 2.63
C LEU A 225 -0.57 -12.87 3.16
N TYR A 226 -1.02 -13.75 4.06
CA TYR A 226 -0.16 -14.76 4.68
C TYR A 226 0.36 -15.81 3.68
N PRO A 227 -0.47 -16.43 2.82
CA PRO A 227 0.03 -17.33 1.78
C PRO A 227 1.02 -16.66 0.82
N TYR A 228 0.76 -15.40 0.44
CA TYR A 228 1.72 -14.65 -0.40
C TYR A 228 3.02 -14.38 0.35
N HIS A 229 3.00 -13.98 1.62
CA HIS A 229 4.21 -13.76 2.42
C HIS A 229 5.08 -15.01 2.46
N GLN A 230 4.48 -16.16 2.76
CA GLN A 230 5.17 -17.44 2.84
C GLN A 230 5.80 -17.86 1.50
N GLU A 231 5.05 -17.79 0.39
CA GLU A 231 5.55 -18.22 -0.91
C GLU A 231 6.53 -17.21 -1.53
N GLN A 232 6.27 -15.91 -1.38
CA GLN A 232 7.11 -14.85 -1.92
C GLN A 232 8.42 -14.67 -1.15
N ALA A 233 8.60 -15.30 0.01
CA ALA A 233 9.91 -15.44 0.63
C ALA A 233 10.90 -16.19 -0.28
N LYS A 234 10.39 -17.02 -1.19
CA LYS A 234 11.16 -17.76 -2.21
C LYS A 234 10.94 -17.24 -3.63
N GLY A 235 10.27 -16.09 -3.78
CA GLY A 235 9.92 -15.50 -5.08
C GLY A 235 8.67 -16.06 -5.76
N TYR A 236 7.96 -17.01 -5.15
CA TYR A 236 6.76 -17.62 -5.73
C TYR A 236 5.47 -16.98 -5.21
N SER A 237 4.32 -17.43 -5.70
CA SER A 237 3.01 -16.90 -5.32
C SER A 237 1.94 -17.99 -5.38
N PRO A 238 0.95 -17.96 -4.46
CA PRO A 238 -0.12 -18.96 -4.40
C PRO A 238 -0.94 -19.02 -5.68
N PHE A 239 -1.06 -17.89 -6.39
CA PHE A 239 -1.78 -17.76 -7.66
C PHE A 239 -0.90 -17.17 -8.76
N THR A 240 -1.37 -17.31 -10.00
CA THR A 240 -0.75 -16.73 -11.19
C THR A 240 -0.56 -15.22 -11.04
N GLN A 241 0.67 -14.75 -11.19
CA GLN A 241 1.00 -13.33 -11.18
C GLN A 241 1.00 -12.72 -12.60
N ALA A 242 0.77 -11.42 -12.70
CA ALA A 242 0.82 -10.67 -13.96
C ALA A 242 2.27 -10.46 -14.43
N VAL A 243 2.85 -11.49 -15.06
CA VAL A 243 4.26 -11.58 -15.47
C VAL A 243 4.75 -10.35 -16.24
N GLN A 244 4.08 -9.96 -17.32
CA GLN A 244 4.52 -8.82 -18.13
C GLN A 244 4.42 -7.49 -17.36
N VAL A 245 3.42 -7.36 -16.47
CA VAL A 245 3.27 -6.17 -15.61
C VAL A 245 4.39 -6.12 -14.56
N ALA A 246 4.87 -7.28 -14.07
CA ALA A 246 6.00 -7.35 -13.15
C ALA A 246 7.29 -6.82 -13.79
N TYR A 247 7.58 -7.15 -15.04
CA TYR A 247 8.69 -6.53 -15.77
C TYR A 247 8.56 -5.01 -15.85
N GLY A 248 7.36 -4.51 -16.13
CA GLY A 248 7.08 -3.08 -16.16
C GLY A 248 7.36 -2.40 -14.82
N LEU A 249 6.96 -3.00 -13.70
CA LEU A 249 7.25 -2.46 -12.36
C LEU A 249 8.74 -2.53 -12.05
N GLN A 250 9.42 -3.63 -12.35
CA GLN A 250 10.86 -3.75 -12.12
C GLN A 250 11.63 -2.63 -12.84
N GLU A 251 11.28 -2.35 -14.10
CA GLU A 251 11.92 -1.28 -14.86
C GLU A 251 11.59 0.11 -14.30
N ALA A 252 10.36 0.33 -13.84
CA ALA A 252 9.98 1.62 -13.25
C ALA A 252 10.72 1.89 -11.92
N LEU A 253 10.95 0.86 -11.11
CA LEU A 253 11.75 0.94 -9.90
C LEU A 253 13.23 1.20 -10.21
N LYS A 254 13.78 0.56 -11.25
CA LYS A 254 15.14 0.86 -11.74
C LYS A 254 15.26 2.31 -12.20
N GLU A 255 14.28 2.84 -12.94
CA GLU A 255 14.26 4.25 -13.34
C GLU A 255 14.23 5.20 -12.14
N MET A 256 13.43 4.88 -11.11
CA MET A 256 13.40 5.65 -9.86
C MET A 256 14.77 5.66 -9.17
N GLU A 257 15.43 4.51 -9.07
CA GLU A 257 16.77 4.42 -8.51
C GLU A 257 17.80 5.20 -9.32
N ASP A 258 17.76 5.09 -10.66
CA ASP A 258 18.63 5.84 -11.58
C ASP A 258 18.49 7.36 -11.39
N MET A 259 17.31 7.83 -10.97
CA MET A 259 17.01 9.24 -10.70
C MET A 259 17.32 9.70 -9.27
N GLY A 260 17.80 8.80 -8.40
CA GLY A 260 18.20 9.13 -7.03
C GLY A 260 17.16 8.83 -5.95
N GLY A 261 16.11 8.06 -6.28
CA GLY A 261 15.07 7.64 -5.32
C GLY A 261 13.90 8.63 -5.21
N HIS A 262 13.01 8.38 -4.25
CA HIS A 262 11.79 9.18 -4.08
C HIS A 262 12.06 10.64 -3.65
N ASP A 263 13.15 10.88 -2.91
CA ASP A 263 13.52 12.18 -2.35
C ASP A 263 14.11 13.17 -3.35
N VAL A 264 14.49 12.70 -4.54
CA VAL A 264 15.26 13.50 -5.51
C VAL A 264 14.59 13.45 -6.88
N HIS A 265 14.00 14.58 -7.29
CA HIS A 265 13.50 14.86 -8.65
C HIS A 265 12.42 13.94 -9.24
N TRP A 266 12.04 12.84 -8.58
CA TRP A 266 11.10 11.86 -9.11
C TRP A 266 9.69 12.41 -9.39
N VAL A 267 9.22 13.35 -8.57
CA VAL A 267 7.89 13.99 -8.71
C VAL A 267 7.90 15.16 -9.72
N GLN A 268 9.06 15.62 -10.20
CA GLN A 268 9.17 16.79 -11.08
C GLN A 268 8.89 16.50 -12.57
N LEU A 269 8.40 15.30 -12.92
CA LEU A 269 8.09 14.90 -14.30
C LEU A 269 6.60 15.00 -14.67
N PHE A 270 5.79 15.70 -13.87
CA PHE A 270 4.39 16.04 -14.17
C PHE A 270 4.23 17.46 -14.69
#